data_AF-A0A2V8U653-F1
#
_entry.id   AF-A0A2V8U653-F1
#
_cell.length_a   1.000
_cell.length_b   1.000
_cell.length_c   1.000
_cell.angle_alpha   90.00
_cell.angle_beta   90.00
_cell.angle_gamma   90.00
#
_symmetry.space_group_name_H-M   'P 1'
#
loop_
_entity.id
_entity.type
_entity.pdbx_description
1 polymer ?
#
loop_
_entity_poly.entity_id
_entity_poly.type
_entity_poly.pdbx_seq_one_letter_code
_entity_poly.pdbx_strand_id
1 'polypeptide(L)'
;MRIAFFSPLPPSKSGIADYSAAVLDHLKDFVQIETFASKPENFDPARFDIAVYQLGNNPYHTFAYEAALEHPGVIVMHEANLHHLIADLTIRGGDWDAYLREVELNGGAGALAYALRYVRTLERGPDYEIPM
;
A
#
# COMPACT_ATOMS: atom_id res chain seq x y z
N MET A 1 -0.03 -17.83 -19.21
CA MET A 1 -0.45 -16.71 -18.35
C MET A 1 0.77 -15.92 -17.93
N ARG A 2 0.75 -14.60 -18.08
CA ARG A 2 1.80 -13.67 -17.66
C ARG A 2 1.24 -12.69 -16.65
N ILE A 3 1.87 -12.59 -15.48
CA ILE A 3 1.40 -11.75 -14.38
C ILE A 3 2.40 -10.64 -14.05
N ALA A 4 1.87 -9.46 -13.70
CA ALA A 4 2.65 -8.39 -13.09
C ALA A 4 2.51 -8.52 -11.57
N PHE A 5 3.62 -8.71 -10.86
CA PHE A 5 3.64 -8.96 -9.43
C PHE A 5 4.29 -7.79 -8.69
N PHE A 6 3.47 -6.93 -8.07
CA PHE A 6 3.91 -5.77 -7.32
C PHE A 6 4.09 -6.14 -5.85
N SER A 7 5.31 -6.10 -5.36
CA SER A 7 5.62 -6.40 -3.97
C SER A 7 6.98 -5.85 -3.56
N PRO A 8 7.16 -5.43 -2.29
CA PRO A 8 8.49 -5.42 -1.71
C PRO A 8 9.14 -6.78 -1.92
N LEU A 9 10.43 -6.76 -2.24
CA LEU A 9 11.25 -7.95 -2.40
C LEU A 9 12.56 -7.76 -1.63
N PRO A 10 13.28 -8.85 -1.29
CA PRO A 10 14.61 -8.74 -0.74
C PRO A 10 15.47 -7.83 -1.65
N PRO A 11 16.22 -6.87 -1.08
CA PRO A 11 16.65 -6.74 0.31
C PRO A 11 15.74 -5.88 1.22
N SER A 12 14.51 -5.56 0.82
CA SER A 12 13.56 -4.85 1.71
C SER A 12 13.36 -5.62 3.02
N LYS A 13 13.52 -4.94 4.16
CA LYS A 13 13.46 -5.55 5.50
C LYS A 13 12.00 -5.65 5.97
N SER A 14 11.21 -6.49 5.33
CA SER A 14 9.82 -6.74 5.69
C SER A 14 9.47 -8.22 5.58
N GLY A 15 8.57 -8.71 6.44
CA GLY A 15 8.09 -10.10 6.35
C GLY A 15 7.38 -10.39 5.02
N ILE A 16 6.77 -9.37 4.40
CA ILE A 16 6.11 -9.50 3.09
C ILE A 16 7.13 -9.68 1.96
N ALA A 17 8.33 -9.11 2.07
CA ALA A 17 9.40 -9.36 1.11
C ALA A 17 9.84 -10.83 1.11
N ASP A 18 10.07 -11.40 2.29
CA ASP A 18 10.43 -12.82 2.44
C ASP A 18 9.29 -13.74 2.00
N TYR A 19 8.05 -13.44 2.40
CA TYR A 19 6.85 -14.14 1.94
C TYR A 19 6.74 -14.14 0.41
N SER A 20 6.92 -12.97 -0.21
CA SER A 20 6.80 -12.82 -1.65
C SER A 20 7.89 -13.58 -2.40
N ALA A 21 9.12 -13.57 -1.91
CA ALA A 21 10.19 -14.39 -2.47
C ALA A 21 9.84 -15.89 -2.44
N ALA A 22 9.29 -16.38 -1.32
CA ALA A 22 8.85 -17.77 -1.20
C ALA A 22 7.70 -18.12 -2.14
N VAL A 23 6.71 -17.23 -2.29
CA VAL A 23 5.60 -17.41 -3.24
C VAL A 23 6.11 -17.44 -4.68
N LEU A 24 6.96 -16.48 -5.05
CA LEU A 24 7.50 -16.37 -6.41
C LEU A 24 8.32 -17.58 -6.83
N ASP A 25 9.08 -18.17 -5.89
CA ASP A 25 9.90 -19.35 -6.17
C ASP A 25 9.07 -20.55 -6.64
N HIS A 26 7.85 -20.71 -6.13
CA HIS A 26 6.93 -21.77 -6.52
C HIS A 26 6.02 -21.35 -7.68
N LEU A 27 5.61 -20.08 -7.73
CA LEU A 27 4.64 -19.60 -8.71
C LEU A 27 5.22 -19.57 -10.14
N LYS A 28 6.55 -19.39 -10.27
CA LYS A 28 7.25 -19.32 -11.56
C LYS A 28 7.11 -20.59 -12.41
N ASP A 29 6.81 -21.73 -11.77
CA ASP A 29 6.62 -23.02 -12.46
C ASP A 29 5.25 -23.10 -13.18
N PHE A 30 4.31 -22.21 -12.85
CA PHE A 30 2.96 -22.22 -13.38
C PHE A 30 2.67 -21.06 -14.35
N VAL A 31 3.36 -19.93 -14.19
CA VAL A 31 3.09 -18.69 -14.92
C VAL A 31 4.36 -17.92 -15.23
N GLN A 32 4.32 -17.07 -16.26
CA GLN A 32 5.38 -16.10 -16.49
C GLN A 32 5.19 -14.92 -15.53
N ILE A 33 6.24 -14.50 -14.83
CA ILE A 33 6.15 -13.46 -13.80
C ILE A 33 7.11 -12.32 -14.14
N GLU A 34 6.62 -11.10 -14.06
CA GLU A 34 7.44 -9.89 -13.99
C GLU A 34 7.19 -9.21 -12.66
N THR A 35 8.25 -9.01 -11.88
CA THR A 35 8.17 -8.42 -10.55
C THR A 35 8.44 -6.93 -10.58
N PHE A 36 7.67 -6.17 -9.80
CA PHE A 36 7.84 -4.73 -9.62
C PHE A 36 8.04 -4.46 -8.14
N ALA A 37 9.22 -3.96 -7.77
CA ALA A 37 9.56 -3.52 -6.41
C ALA A 37 9.54 -1.97 -6.27
N SER A 38 9.07 -1.29 -7.32
CA SER A 38 8.81 0.14 -7.40
C SER A 38 7.76 0.38 -8.48
N LYS A 39 7.20 1.60 -8.52
CA LYS A 39 6.21 1.97 -9.55
C LYS A 39 6.98 2.27 -10.84
N PRO A 40 6.72 1.54 -11.94
CA PRO A 40 7.35 1.85 -13.21
C PRO A 40 6.78 3.17 -13.76
N GLU A 41 7.62 3.98 -14.43
CA GLU A 41 7.17 5.24 -15.06
C GLU A 41 6.10 5.01 -16.13
N ASN A 42 6.23 3.92 -16.89
CA ASN A 42 5.30 3.53 -17.94
C ASN A 42 4.91 2.07 -17.74
N PHE A 43 3.77 1.83 -17.10
CA PHE A 43 3.18 0.51 -17.01
C PHE A 43 2.22 0.27 -18.17
N ASP A 44 2.48 -0.77 -18.96
CA ASP A 44 1.53 -1.24 -19.98
C ASP A 44 0.81 -2.50 -19.45
N PRO A 45 -0.42 -2.37 -18.91
CA PRO A 45 -1.16 -3.51 -18.39
C PRO A 45 -1.52 -4.52 -19.49
N ALA A 46 -1.56 -4.14 -20.77
CA ALA A 46 -1.91 -5.05 -21.86
C ALA A 46 -0.85 -6.14 -22.12
N ARG A 47 0.36 -5.99 -21.54
CA ARG A 47 1.40 -7.03 -21.55
C ARG A 47 1.13 -8.18 -20.59
N PHE A 48 0.15 -8.04 -19.71
CA PHE A 48 -0.14 -8.97 -18.62
C PHE A 48 -1.60 -9.41 -18.65
N ASP A 49 -1.85 -10.66 -18.25
CA ASP A 49 -3.21 -11.16 -18.09
C ASP A 49 -3.84 -10.61 -16.80
N ILE A 50 -3.03 -10.37 -15.76
CA ILE A 50 -3.48 -9.83 -14.48
C ILE A 50 -2.31 -9.19 -13.71
N ALA A 51 -2.61 -8.13 -12.96
CA ALA A 51 -1.71 -7.56 -11.97
C ALA A 51 -2.08 -8.05 -10.56
N VAL A 52 -1.08 -8.36 -9.75
CA VAL A 52 -1.22 -8.79 -8.36
C VAL A 52 -0.43 -7.83 -7.48
N TYR A 53 -1.10 -7.23 -6.49
CA TYR A 53 -0.54 -6.21 -5.61
C TYR A 53 -0.48 -6.74 -4.17
N GLN A 54 0.73 -6.87 -3.62
CA GLN A 54 0.94 -7.20 -2.21
C GLN A 54 0.89 -5.91 -1.40
N LEU A 55 -0.15 -5.72 -0.58
CA LEU A 55 -0.34 -4.51 0.21
C LEU A 55 -0.28 -4.81 1.70
N GLY A 56 0.58 -4.06 2.39
CA GLY A 56 0.64 -4.06 3.84
C GLY A 56 0.73 -2.65 4.41
N ASN A 57 0.59 -2.54 5.73
CA ASN A 57 0.45 -1.27 6.43
C ASN A 57 1.79 -0.60 6.76
N ASN A 58 2.62 -0.41 5.75
CA ASN A 58 3.91 0.26 5.90
C ASN A 58 4.36 0.91 4.58
N PRO A 59 5.34 1.83 4.61
CA PRO A 59 5.77 2.59 3.43
C PRO A 59 6.36 1.76 2.29
N TYR A 60 6.74 0.50 2.49
CA TYR A 60 7.29 -0.32 1.41
C TYR A 60 6.24 -0.66 0.34
N HIS A 61 4.95 -0.47 0.62
CA HIS A 61 3.86 -0.81 -0.29
C HIS A 61 3.29 0.38 -1.05
N THR A 62 3.82 1.60 -0.86
CA THR A 62 3.32 2.83 -1.51
C THR A 62 3.19 2.68 -3.01
N PHE A 63 4.23 2.18 -3.66
CA PHE A 63 4.25 1.99 -5.11
C PHE A 63 3.21 0.98 -5.61
N ALA A 64 2.94 -0.07 -4.84
CA ALA A 64 1.96 -1.09 -5.18
C ALA A 64 0.54 -0.55 -4.98
N TYR A 65 0.33 0.24 -3.93
CA TYR A 65 -0.93 0.91 -3.65
C TYR A 65 -1.28 1.91 -4.76
N GLU A 66 -0.34 2.78 -5.13
CA GLU A 66 -0.52 3.74 -6.22
C GLU A 66 -0.79 3.04 -7.56
N ALA A 67 -0.08 1.95 -7.87
CA ALA A 67 -0.31 1.18 -9.10
C ALA A 67 -1.70 0.51 -9.11
N ALA A 68 -2.20 0.06 -7.96
CA ALA A 68 -3.52 -0.55 -7.83
C ALA A 68 -4.67 0.47 -7.96
N LEU A 69 -4.44 1.74 -7.63
CA LEU A 69 -5.40 2.82 -7.87
C LEU A 69 -5.55 3.15 -9.37
N GLU A 70 -4.50 2.93 -10.17
CA GLU A 70 -4.46 3.27 -11.60
C GLU A 70 -4.86 2.10 -12.50
N HIS A 71 -4.58 0.87 -12.08
CA HIS A 71 -4.73 -0.31 -12.92
C HIS A 71 -5.48 -1.42 -12.18
N PRO A 72 -6.58 -1.96 -12.76
CA PRO A 72 -7.31 -3.07 -12.16
C PRO A 72 -6.44 -4.32 -11.98
N GLY A 73 -6.66 -5.02 -10.86
CA GLY A 73 -6.00 -6.29 -10.58
C GLY A 73 -6.47 -6.91 -9.27
N VAL A 74 -5.68 -7.83 -8.74
CA VAL A 74 -5.95 -8.53 -7.48
C VAL A 74 -5.07 -7.96 -6.39
N ILE A 75 -5.68 -7.58 -5.28
CA ILE A 75 -4.97 -7.15 -4.08
C ILE A 75 -4.88 -8.32 -3.11
N VAL A 76 -3.67 -8.61 -2.64
CA VAL A 76 -3.41 -9.46 -1.49
C VAL A 76 -3.13 -8.54 -0.30
N MET A 77 -4.11 -8.45 0.59
CA MET A 77 -4.06 -7.58 1.76
C MET A 77 -3.45 -8.34 2.94
N HIS A 78 -2.28 -7.89 3.40
CA HIS A 78 -1.58 -8.47 4.55
C HIS A 78 -2.12 -7.94 5.88
N GLU A 79 -2.67 -6.73 5.89
CA GLU A 79 -3.33 -6.13 7.05
C GLU A 79 -4.63 -5.43 6.65
N ALA A 80 -5.68 -5.57 7.47
CA ALA A 80 -6.98 -4.96 7.21
C ALA A 80 -6.99 -3.44 7.39
N ASN A 81 -6.05 -2.91 8.19
CA ASN A 81 -5.89 -1.48 8.42
C ASN A 81 -4.64 -1.02 7.65
N LEU A 82 -4.77 0.04 6.84
CA LEU A 82 -3.68 0.62 6.03
C LEU A 82 -3.30 2.05 6.47
N HIS A 83 -3.66 2.46 7.69
CA HIS A 83 -3.50 3.84 8.15
C HIS A 83 -2.05 4.34 8.11
N HIS A 84 -1.06 3.56 8.54
CA HIS A 84 0.34 3.99 8.43
C HIS A 84 0.83 4.10 6.98
N LEU A 85 0.36 3.24 6.07
CA LEU A 85 0.62 3.38 4.65
C LEU A 85 0.06 4.71 4.11
N ILE A 86 -1.21 5.01 4.42
CA ILE A 86 -1.86 6.25 4.01
C ILE A 86 -1.17 7.47 4.63
N ALA A 87 -0.89 7.41 5.94
CA ALA A 87 -0.21 8.47 6.66
C ALA A 87 1.16 8.78 6.03
N ASP A 88 1.93 7.77 5.63
CA ASP A 88 3.21 8.00 4.94
C ASP A 88 2.97 8.63 3.56
N LEU A 89 2.07 8.09 2.73
CA LEU A 89 1.74 8.65 1.41
C LEU A 89 1.34 10.13 1.46
N THR A 90 0.53 10.50 2.45
CA THR A 90 -0.04 11.84 2.54
C THR A 90 0.84 12.78 3.35
N ILE A 91 1.15 12.45 4.61
CA ILE A 91 1.86 13.36 5.53
C ILE A 91 3.30 13.57 5.09
N ARG A 92 4.01 12.49 4.70
CA ARG A 92 5.40 12.60 4.23
C ARG A 92 5.48 13.35 2.90
N GLY A 93 4.45 13.21 2.07
CA GLY A 93 4.26 14.00 0.85
C GLY A 93 3.85 15.46 1.10
N GLY A 94 3.57 15.84 2.35
CA GLY A 94 3.15 17.19 2.74
C GLY A 94 1.66 17.47 2.56
N ASP A 95 0.87 16.51 2.06
CA ASP A 95 -0.56 16.64 1.82
C ASP A 95 -1.36 16.21 3.07
N TRP A 96 -1.39 17.10 4.05
CA TRP A 96 -2.17 16.89 5.27
C TRP A 96 -3.67 16.91 5.06
N ASP A 97 -4.15 17.59 4.02
CA ASP A 97 -5.58 17.63 3.74
C ASP A 97 -6.04 16.30 3.17
N ALA A 98 -5.22 15.61 2.36
CA ALA A 98 -5.47 14.23 1.95
C ALA A 98 -5.53 13.29 3.14
N TYR A 99 -4.58 13.41 4.08
CA TYR A 99 -4.61 12.62 5.31
C TYR A 99 -5.95 12.77 6.06
N LEU A 100 -6.40 14.00 6.27
CA LEU A 100 -7.63 14.29 7.00
C LEU A 100 -8.88 13.80 6.28
N ARG A 101 -8.91 13.91 4.93
CA ARG A 101 -10.00 13.34 4.12
C ARG A 101 -10.10 11.82 4.29
N GLU A 102 -8.97 11.11 4.26
CA GLU A 102 -8.95 9.66 4.46
C GLU A 102 -9.38 9.26 5.87
N VAL A 103 -8.97 10.02 6.89
CA VAL A 103 -9.42 9.81 8.28
C VAL A 103 -10.93 9.98 8.40
N GLU A 104 -11.50 11.04 7.82
CA GLU A 104 -12.94 11.26 7.83
C GLU A 104 -13.70 10.17 7.05
N LEU A 105 -13.18 9.76 5.90
CA LEU A 105 -13.79 8.74 5.06
C LEU A 105 -13.91 7.39 5.79
N ASN A 106 -12.86 6.99 6.54
CA ASN A 106 -12.78 5.67 7.17
C ASN A 106 -13.31 5.66 8.62
N GLY A 107 -13.12 6.75 9.38
CA GLY A 107 -13.47 6.84 10.80
C GLY A 107 -14.57 7.87 11.13
N GLY A 108 -15.10 8.57 10.13
CA GLY A 108 -16.16 9.56 10.29
C GLY A 108 -15.72 10.86 10.96
N ALA A 109 -16.71 11.72 11.26
CA ALA A 109 -16.50 13.06 11.79
C ALA A 109 -15.78 13.08 13.17
N GLY A 110 -15.96 12.03 13.97
CA GLY A 110 -15.29 11.89 15.27
C GLY A 110 -13.77 11.69 15.11
N ALA A 111 -13.38 10.81 14.20
CA ALA A 111 -11.97 10.59 13.87
C ALA A 111 -11.33 11.85 13.26
N LEU A 112 -12.05 12.57 12.39
CA LEU A 112 -11.59 13.85 11.84
C LEU A 112 -11.34 14.89 12.95
N ALA A 113 -12.30 15.06 13.86
CA ALA A 113 -12.16 16.00 14.97
C ALA A 113 -10.96 15.65 15.87
N TYR A 114 -10.74 14.36 16.14
CA TYR A 114 -9.58 13.88 16.86
C TYR A 114 -8.27 14.19 16.10
N ALA A 115 -8.21 13.87 14.80
CA ALA A 115 -7.02 14.09 13.98
C ALA A 115 -6.67 15.58 13.86
N LEU A 116 -7.65 16.46 13.68
CA LEU A 116 -7.46 17.92 13.67
C LEU A 116 -6.89 18.43 15.00
N ARG A 117 -7.37 17.90 16.12
CA ARG A 117 -6.96 18.33 17.46
C ARG A 117 -5.57 17.85 17.84
N TYR A 118 -5.25 16.59 17.55
CA TYR A 118 -4.07 15.92 18.11
C TYR A 118 -3.02 15.54 17.07
N VAL A 119 -3.44 15.05 15.90
CA VAL A 119 -2.51 14.55 14.89
C VAL A 119 -1.94 15.69 14.06
N ARG A 120 -2.79 16.63 13.62
CA ARG A 120 -2.39 17.80 12.82
C ARG A 120 -1.50 18.76 13.61
N THR A 121 -1.72 18.84 14.92
CA THR A 121 -0.94 19.67 15.86
C THR A 121 0.34 18.97 16.35
N LEU A 122 0.56 17.72 15.94
CA LEU A 122 1.70 16.88 16.34
C LEU A 122 1.77 16.57 17.84
N GLU A 123 0.67 16.76 18.57
CA GLU A 123 0.56 16.32 19.97
C GLU A 123 0.57 14.79 20.07
N ARG A 124 0.02 14.11 19.06
CA ARG A 124 0.01 12.64 18.92
C ARG A 124 0.33 12.23 17.49
N GLY A 125 0.91 11.04 17.32
CA GLY A 125 1.16 10.46 16.00
C GLY A 125 -0.13 9.97 15.31
N PRO A 126 -0.08 9.73 13.98
CA PRO A 126 -1.14 9.04 13.25
C PRO A 126 -1.10 7.54 13.59
N ASP A 127 -1.67 7.19 14.75
CA ASP A 127 -1.66 5.83 15.32
C ASP A 127 -3.06 5.21 15.33
N TYR A 128 -3.15 3.89 15.49
CA TYR A 128 -4.36 3.07 15.46
C TYR A 128 -5.36 3.34 16.59
N GLU A 129 -4.92 3.99 17.67
CA GLU A 129 -5.77 4.28 18.83
C GLU A 129 -6.68 5.51 18.63
N ILE A 130 -6.85 5.97 17.39
CA ILE A 130 -8.01 6.80 17.08
C ILE A 130 -9.23 5.89 17.22
N PRO A 131 -10.21 6.19 18.09
CA PRO A 131 -11.46 5.44 18.11
C PRO A 131 -12.15 5.66 16.75
N MET A 132 -11.98 4.70 15.84
CA MET A 132 -12.80 4.53 14.64
C MET A 132 -14.05 3.75 14.98
#